data_AF-A0A812RXW2-F1
#
_entry.id   AF-A0A812RXW2-F1
#
_cell.length_a   1.000
_cell.length_b   1.000
_cell.length_c   1.000
_cell.angle_alpha   90.00
_cell.angle_beta   90.00
_cell.angle_gamma   90.00
#
_symmetry.space_group_name_H-M   'P 1'
#
loop_
_entity.id
_entity.type
_entity.pdbx_description
1 polymer ?
#
loop_
_entity_poly.entity_id
_entity_poly.type
_entity_poly.pdbx_seq_one_letter_code
_entity_poly.pdbx_strand_id
1 'polypeptide(L)'
;MPSPGLLGSYDAQLGGYSHQLNAMTAPALGVPGLQAPQGLQMPPPLPMATPLAVPSLDVGLDPASQEQLNDLAAKGKQLEALQNYYATVQRELQTERSSALGSCEAVLMRLREEVAGLSPSLAALAENVAQSNQLAEDIHRWFVANGPRIRGYQESTDPSGWLAEDTQELRQKVDSLGLRWKQLQAVAFTELPSRTVEAQVSTPAEVTPRAEVSAVAATSAAASPRLCPSGHVMSLFTAAKDGATCQVCGAMHAPGSVLMRCDLCGHEACMGCTAKSSDLQGQMSSSPLPATGRDRPKQPESIPEDVPVSVDCGTPIGAQPEDDEPLQPQFTSFHLSRG
;
A
#
# COMPACT_ATOMS: atom_id res chain seq x y z
N MET A 1 57.39 30.35 6.45
CA MET A 1 57.79 29.61 5.23
C MET A 1 58.39 28.30 5.71
N PRO A 2 57.58 27.22 5.73
CA PRO A 2 57.53 26.32 4.58
C PRO A 2 56.10 25.97 4.12
N SER A 3 55.99 25.55 2.86
CA SER A 3 54.75 25.20 2.16
C SER A 3 54.24 23.80 2.53
N PRO A 4 52.92 23.56 2.64
CA PRO A 4 52.39 22.21 2.67
C PRO A 4 52.13 21.70 1.25
N GLY A 5 52.69 20.52 0.97
CA GLY A 5 52.61 19.83 -0.30
C GLY A 5 51.21 19.34 -0.67
N LEU A 6 50.93 19.42 -1.96
CA LEU A 6 49.78 18.83 -2.64
C LEU A 6 49.95 17.31 -2.68
N LEU A 7 48.99 16.59 -2.08
CA LEU A 7 48.85 15.14 -2.20
C LEU A 7 47.53 14.81 -2.87
N GLY A 8 47.61 13.96 -3.91
CA GLY A 8 46.54 13.02 -4.26
C GLY A 8 45.61 13.43 -5.39
N SER A 9 46.08 13.36 -6.63
CA SER A 9 45.23 13.16 -7.81
C SER A 9 44.70 11.73 -7.79
N TYR A 10 43.40 11.55 -7.64
CA TYR A 10 42.74 10.25 -7.82
C TYR A 10 42.36 10.11 -9.29
N ASP A 11 43.10 9.25 -10.00
CA ASP A 11 42.84 8.87 -11.37
C ASP A 11 41.71 7.81 -11.37
N ALA A 12 40.52 8.20 -11.83
CA ALA A 12 39.39 7.29 -11.95
C ALA A 12 39.57 6.46 -13.23
N GLN A 13 40.35 5.38 -13.13
CA GLN A 13 40.37 4.34 -14.15
C GLN A 13 39.00 3.66 -14.23
N LEU A 14 38.22 4.08 -15.22
CA LEU A 14 37.05 3.39 -15.74
C LEU A 14 37.47 2.02 -16.29
N GLY A 15 37.54 1.03 -15.41
CA GLY A 15 37.65 -0.38 -15.76
C GLY A 15 36.36 -0.83 -16.45
N GLY A 16 36.42 -0.91 -17.79
CA GLY A 16 35.39 -1.54 -18.60
C GLY A 16 35.34 -3.04 -18.33
N TYR A 17 34.35 -3.48 -17.56
CA TYR A 17 33.97 -4.88 -17.47
C TYR A 17 33.02 -5.21 -18.63
N SER A 18 33.59 -5.67 -19.74
CA SER A 18 32.85 -6.37 -20.78
C SER A 18 32.48 -7.78 -20.26
N HIS A 19 31.28 -7.92 -19.70
CA HIS A 19 30.71 -9.24 -19.47
C HIS A 19 30.43 -9.91 -20.82
N GLN A 20 31.32 -10.81 -21.20
CA GLN A 20 31.14 -11.76 -22.28
C GLN A 20 29.99 -12.71 -21.87
N LEU A 21 28.80 -12.48 -22.41
CA LEU A 21 27.66 -13.38 -22.26
C LEU A 21 27.93 -14.64 -23.09
N ASN A 22 28.52 -15.64 -22.45
CA ASN A 22 28.46 -17.02 -22.92
C ASN A 22 26.99 -17.41 -23.03
N ALA A 23 26.57 -17.79 -24.25
CA ALA A 23 25.27 -18.37 -24.53
C ALA A 23 25.15 -19.71 -23.80
N MET A 24 24.75 -19.67 -22.53
CA MET A 24 24.31 -20.85 -21.82
C MET A 24 22.88 -21.16 -22.24
N THR A 25 22.74 -22.36 -22.81
CA THR A 25 21.49 -23.03 -23.14
C THR A 25 20.51 -22.93 -21.97
N ALA A 26 19.29 -22.49 -22.28
CA ALA A 26 18.25 -22.21 -21.29
C ALA A 26 17.96 -23.43 -20.40
N PRO A 27 18.02 -23.30 -19.07
CA PRO A 27 17.49 -24.33 -18.18
C PRO A 27 15.97 -24.37 -18.35
N ALA A 28 15.44 -25.55 -18.67
CA ALA A 28 14.01 -25.80 -18.71
C ALA A 28 13.39 -25.43 -17.36
N LEU A 29 12.48 -24.44 -17.37
CA LEU A 29 11.70 -23.99 -16.22
C LEU A 29 10.69 -25.06 -15.81
N GLY A 30 11.20 -26.12 -15.16
CA GLY A 30 10.38 -27.06 -14.40
C GLY A 30 10.01 -26.42 -13.06
N VAL A 31 8.71 -26.28 -12.80
CA VAL A 31 8.18 -25.92 -11.48
C VAL A 31 8.70 -26.92 -10.44
N PRO A 32 9.49 -26.51 -9.43
CA PRO A 32 9.97 -27.42 -8.40
C PRO A 32 8.77 -27.89 -7.57
N GLY A 33 8.42 -29.18 -7.68
CA GLY A 33 7.47 -29.81 -6.75
C GLY A 33 6.28 -30.56 -7.36
N LEU A 34 6.06 -30.50 -8.68
CA LEU A 34 5.03 -31.33 -9.36
C LEU A 34 5.63 -32.16 -10.50
N GLN A 35 6.81 -32.74 -10.28
CA GLN A 35 7.24 -33.86 -11.11
C GLN A 35 6.38 -35.06 -10.73
N ALA A 36 5.39 -35.36 -11.58
CA ALA A 36 4.76 -36.67 -11.58
C ALA A 36 5.90 -37.71 -11.66
N PRO A 37 5.95 -38.71 -10.76
CA PRO A 37 7.03 -39.68 -10.73
C PRO A 37 7.14 -40.36 -12.11
N GLN A 38 8.19 -40.00 -12.85
CA GLN A 38 8.55 -40.67 -14.09
C GLN A 38 8.98 -42.09 -13.72
N GLY A 39 8.10 -43.06 -13.96
CA GLY A 39 8.40 -44.47 -13.66
C GLY A 39 7.24 -45.30 -13.12
N LEU A 40 6.05 -44.74 -12.89
CA LEU A 40 4.87 -45.58 -12.70
C LEU A 40 4.51 -46.22 -14.05
N GLN A 41 5.02 -47.44 -14.26
CA GLN A 41 4.55 -48.33 -15.32
C GLN A 41 3.03 -48.35 -15.27
N MET A 42 2.41 -47.97 -16.38
CA MET A 42 0.98 -48.23 -16.57
C MET A 42 0.74 -49.72 -16.27
N PRO A 43 -0.26 -50.06 -15.45
CA PRO A 43 -0.61 -51.45 -15.22
C PRO A 43 -0.83 -52.11 -16.58
N PRO A 44 -0.29 -53.33 -16.79
CA PRO A 44 -0.47 -54.04 -18.05
C PRO A 44 -1.97 -54.12 -18.36
N PRO A 45 -2.36 -53.95 -19.65
CA PRO A 45 -3.76 -54.04 -20.04
C PRO A 45 -4.32 -55.34 -19.48
N LEU A 46 -5.39 -55.22 -18.69
CA LEU A 46 -6.07 -56.37 -18.12
C LEU A 46 -6.37 -57.33 -19.28
N PRO A 47 -5.99 -58.62 -19.17
CA PRO A 47 -6.25 -59.58 -20.23
C PRO A 47 -7.75 -59.55 -20.49
N MET A 48 -8.13 -59.18 -21.71
CA MET A 48 -9.52 -59.27 -22.14
C MET A 48 -9.93 -60.72 -21.93
N ALA A 49 -10.82 -60.93 -20.96
CA ALA A 49 -11.29 -62.25 -20.61
C ALA A 49 -11.79 -62.91 -21.90
N THR A 50 -11.19 -64.04 -22.23
CA THR A 50 -11.68 -64.95 -23.27
C THR A 50 -13.15 -65.21 -22.96
N PRO A 51 -14.04 -65.22 -23.97
CA PRO A 51 -15.48 -65.38 -23.75
C PRO A 51 -15.75 -66.78 -23.18
N LEU A 52 -15.71 -66.88 -21.85
CA LEU A 52 -16.31 -67.98 -21.12
C LEU A 52 -17.79 -67.94 -21.47
N ALA A 53 -18.27 -69.06 -22.00
CA ALA A 53 -19.65 -69.29 -22.39
C ALA A 53 -20.59 -68.69 -21.35
N VAL A 54 -21.17 -67.53 -21.70
CA VAL A 54 -22.14 -66.84 -20.87
C VAL A 54 -23.33 -67.81 -20.77
N PRO A 55 -23.69 -68.30 -19.58
CA PRO A 55 -24.94 -69.02 -19.45
C PRO A 55 -26.04 -68.08 -19.93
N SER A 56 -26.89 -68.55 -20.86
CA SER A 56 -28.10 -67.85 -21.29
C SER A 56 -29.01 -67.63 -20.08
N LEU A 57 -28.66 -66.62 -19.29
CA LEU A 57 -29.56 -65.90 -18.43
C LEU A 57 -30.41 -65.09 -19.41
N ASP A 58 -31.48 -65.74 -19.86
CA ASP A 58 -32.64 -65.13 -20.50
C ASP A 58 -33.29 -64.22 -19.44
N VAL A 59 -32.55 -63.18 -19.05
CA VAL A 59 -33.09 -62.06 -18.28
C VAL A 59 -33.98 -61.37 -19.27
N GLY A 60 -35.27 -61.68 -19.22
CA GLY A 60 -36.30 -60.93 -19.91
C GLY A 60 -36.10 -59.47 -19.54
N LEU A 61 -35.45 -58.73 -20.44
CA LEU A 61 -35.33 -57.29 -20.38
C LEU A 61 -36.75 -56.79 -20.58
N ASP A 62 -37.50 -56.69 -19.49
CA ASP A 62 -38.75 -55.96 -19.49
C ASP A 62 -38.44 -54.60 -20.11
N PRO A 63 -39.12 -54.22 -21.20
CA PRO A 63 -38.86 -52.95 -21.86
C PRO A 63 -39.00 -51.86 -20.79
N ALA A 64 -37.95 -51.05 -20.64
CA ALA A 64 -37.89 -49.99 -19.65
C ALA A 64 -39.23 -49.25 -19.62
N SER A 65 -39.82 -49.14 -18.42
CA SER A 65 -41.16 -48.59 -18.31
C SER A 65 -41.18 -47.17 -18.88
N GLN A 66 -42.31 -46.75 -19.46
CA GLN A 66 -42.44 -45.41 -20.05
C GLN A 66 -42.08 -44.30 -19.04
N GLU A 67 -42.30 -44.53 -17.75
CA GLU A 67 -41.85 -43.64 -16.66
C GLU A 67 -40.33 -43.54 -16.57
N GLN A 68 -39.58 -44.64 -16.72
CA GLN A 68 -38.11 -44.62 -16.71
C GLN A 68 -37.54 -43.84 -17.90
N LEU A 69 -38.13 -43.96 -19.09
CA LEU A 69 -37.73 -43.18 -20.26
C LEU A 69 -37.98 -41.68 -20.06
N ASN A 70 -39.13 -41.32 -19.46
CA ASN A 70 -39.44 -39.94 -19.13
C ASN A 70 -38.49 -39.37 -18.06
N ASP A 71 -38.14 -40.15 -17.03
CA ASP A 71 -37.17 -39.74 -16.00
C ASP A 71 -35.77 -39.55 -16.57
N LEU A 72 -35.32 -40.45 -17.46
CA LEU A 72 -34.04 -40.29 -18.17
C LEU A 72 -34.03 -39.04 -19.06
N ALA A 73 -35.12 -38.77 -19.77
CA ALA A 73 -35.25 -37.55 -20.58
C ALA A 73 -35.25 -36.28 -19.69
N ALA A 74 -35.91 -36.32 -18.53
CA ALA A 74 -35.90 -35.22 -17.57
C ALA A 74 -34.50 -34.97 -17.00
N LYS A 75 -33.78 -36.02 -16.60
CA LYS A 75 -32.39 -35.93 -16.14
C LYS A 75 -31.44 -35.43 -17.22
N GLY A 76 -31.65 -35.85 -18.48
CA GLY A 76 -30.91 -35.32 -19.63
C GLY A 76 -31.04 -33.80 -19.75
N LYS A 77 -32.28 -33.28 -19.64
CA LYS A 77 -32.52 -31.82 -19.63
C LYS A 77 -31.87 -31.11 -18.46
N GLN A 78 -31.84 -31.73 -17.28
CA GLN A 78 -31.17 -31.17 -16.10
C GLN A 78 -29.65 -31.09 -16.29
N LEU A 79 -29.02 -32.12 -16.86
CA LEU A 79 -27.59 -32.12 -17.16
C LEU A 79 -27.24 -31.04 -18.19
N GLU A 80 -28.04 -30.88 -19.24
CA GLU A 80 -27.86 -29.82 -20.23
C GLU A 80 -27.99 -28.42 -19.59
N ALA A 81 -28.97 -28.23 -18.70
CA ALA A 81 -29.12 -26.98 -17.96
C ALA A 81 -27.90 -26.67 -17.07
N LEU A 82 -27.37 -27.68 -16.36
CA LEU A 82 -26.16 -27.53 -15.55
C LEU A 82 -24.92 -27.23 -16.40
N GLN A 83 -24.78 -27.86 -17.56
CA GLN A 83 -23.68 -27.61 -18.48
C GLN A 83 -23.72 -26.16 -19.01
N ASN A 84 -24.91 -25.68 -19.38
CA ASN A 84 -25.11 -24.29 -19.82
C ASN A 84 -24.84 -23.28 -18.69
N TYR A 85 -25.27 -23.60 -17.46
CA TYR A 85 -24.94 -22.80 -16.29
C TYR A 85 -23.43 -22.71 -16.05
N TYR A 86 -22.73 -23.85 -16.07
CA TYR A 86 -21.27 -23.88 -15.92
C TYR A 86 -20.54 -23.06 -16.98
N ALA A 87 -20.93 -23.21 -18.25
CA ALA A 87 -20.36 -22.42 -19.35
C ALA A 87 -20.60 -20.91 -19.17
N THR A 88 -21.73 -20.52 -18.59
CA THR A 88 -22.08 -19.11 -18.33
C THR A 88 -21.22 -18.55 -17.22
N VAL A 89 -21.11 -19.24 -16.08
CA VAL A 89 -20.24 -18.83 -14.96
C VAL A 89 -18.79 -18.75 -15.40
N GLN A 90 -18.32 -19.69 -16.22
CA GLN A 90 -16.95 -19.67 -16.73
C GLN A 90 -16.70 -18.44 -17.62
N ARG A 91 -17.67 -18.03 -18.44
CA ARG A 91 -17.59 -16.83 -19.28
C ARG A 91 -17.57 -15.56 -18.42
N GLU A 92 -18.45 -15.46 -17.43
CA GLU A 92 -18.50 -14.32 -16.50
C GLU A 92 -17.17 -14.17 -15.76
N LEU A 93 -16.62 -15.27 -15.25
CA LEU A 93 -15.35 -15.27 -14.53
C LEU A 93 -14.18 -14.86 -15.44
N GLN A 94 -14.19 -15.25 -16.72
CA GLN A 94 -13.19 -14.78 -17.69
C GLN A 94 -13.32 -13.28 -17.96
N THR A 95 -14.55 -12.76 -18.08
CA THR A 95 -14.82 -11.33 -18.26
C THR A 95 -14.40 -10.51 -17.03
N GLU A 96 -14.69 -10.98 -15.82
CA GLU A 96 -14.25 -10.31 -14.60
C GLU A 96 -12.73 -10.33 -14.48
N ARG A 97 -12.06 -11.44 -14.82
CA ARG A 97 -10.59 -11.50 -14.81
C ARG A 97 -9.96 -10.51 -15.79
N SER A 98 -10.49 -10.40 -17.01
CA SER A 98 -9.95 -9.44 -17.99
C SER A 98 -10.24 -7.99 -17.59
N SER A 99 -11.41 -7.72 -17.03
CA SER A 99 -11.76 -6.40 -16.50
C SER A 99 -10.87 -5.99 -15.31
N ALA A 100 -10.66 -6.91 -14.35
CA ALA A 100 -9.83 -6.68 -13.18
C ALA A 100 -8.35 -6.46 -13.55
N LEU A 101 -7.82 -7.22 -14.52
CA LEU A 101 -6.46 -7.03 -15.03
C LEU A 101 -6.29 -5.65 -15.66
N GLY A 102 -7.23 -5.21 -16.51
CA GLY A 102 -7.17 -3.88 -17.13
C GLY A 102 -7.24 -2.73 -16.11
N SER A 103 -8.08 -2.87 -15.08
CA SER A 103 -8.16 -1.87 -13.99
C SER A 103 -6.89 -1.82 -13.15
N CYS A 104 -6.33 -2.97 -12.78
CA CYS A 104 -5.10 -3.04 -12.00
C CYS A 104 -3.91 -2.47 -12.77
N GLU A 105 -3.78 -2.81 -14.05
CA GLU A 105 -2.72 -2.30 -14.92
C GLU A 105 -2.80 -0.77 -15.08
N ALA A 106 -4.00 -0.21 -15.27
CA ALA A 106 -4.19 1.23 -15.34
C ALA A 106 -3.80 1.95 -14.04
N VAL A 107 -4.13 1.37 -12.88
CA VAL A 107 -3.72 1.92 -11.57
C VAL A 107 -2.21 1.86 -11.39
N LEU A 108 -1.57 0.74 -11.75
CA LEU A 108 -0.11 0.60 -11.68
C LEU A 108 0.60 1.58 -12.62
N MET A 109 0.07 1.81 -13.82
CA MET A 109 0.60 2.81 -14.75
C MET A 109 0.50 4.22 -14.18
N ARG A 110 -0.66 4.60 -13.61
CA ARG A 110 -0.82 5.90 -12.96
C ARG A 110 0.16 6.09 -11.79
N LEU A 111 0.30 5.08 -10.93
CA LEU A 111 1.25 5.13 -9.82
C LEU A 111 2.70 5.28 -10.32
N ARG A 112 3.07 4.61 -11.41
CA ARG A 112 4.40 4.78 -12.02
C ARG A 112 4.62 6.20 -12.53
N GLU A 113 3.62 6.81 -13.17
CA GLU A 113 3.70 8.19 -13.62
C GLU A 113 3.82 9.18 -12.46
N GLU A 114 3.04 9.00 -11.39
CA GLU A 114 3.13 9.82 -10.18
C GLU A 114 4.51 9.69 -9.51
N VAL A 115 5.01 8.46 -9.36
CA VAL A 115 6.35 8.18 -8.83
C VAL A 115 7.44 8.80 -9.71
N ALA A 116 7.33 8.68 -11.03
CA ALA A 116 8.27 9.30 -11.95
C ALA A 116 8.25 10.84 -11.84
N GLY A 117 7.07 11.44 -11.64
CA GLY A 117 6.89 12.87 -11.44
C GLY A 117 7.50 13.40 -10.14
N LEU A 118 7.59 12.58 -9.09
CA LEU A 118 8.20 12.98 -7.81
C LEU A 118 9.75 12.97 -7.84
N SER A 119 10.35 12.16 -8.72
CA SER A 119 11.81 12.03 -8.87
C SER A 119 12.56 13.37 -9.03
N PRO A 120 12.18 14.28 -9.96
CA PRO A 120 12.87 15.58 -10.09
C PRO A 120 12.71 16.47 -8.86
N SER A 121 11.58 16.40 -8.15
CA SER A 121 11.37 17.18 -6.93
C SER A 121 12.28 16.69 -5.80
N LEU A 122 12.44 15.38 -5.65
CA LEU A 122 13.37 14.79 -4.68
C LEU A 122 14.84 15.13 -5.01
N ALA A 123 15.21 15.11 -6.30
CA ALA A 123 16.54 15.51 -6.73
C ALA A 123 16.84 16.99 -6.41
N ALA A 124 15.89 17.88 -6.71
CA ALA A 124 16.03 19.31 -6.39
C ALA A 124 16.10 19.56 -4.88
N LEU A 125 15.33 18.82 -4.07
CA LEU A 125 15.42 18.88 -2.61
C LEU A 125 16.79 18.45 -2.10
N ALA A 126 17.34 17.35 -2.64
CA ALA A 126 18.67 16.88 -2.27
C ALA A 126 19.76 17.90 -2.62
N GLU A 127 19.66 18.57 -3.78
CA GLU A 127 20.57 19.64 -4.17
C GLU A 127 20.48 20.84 -3.22
N ASN A 128 19.27 21.30 -2.88
CA ASN A 128 19.06 22.40 -1.94
C ASN A 128 19.64 22.08 -0.55
N VAL A 129 19.48 20.84 -0.08
CA VAL A 129 20.05 20.39 1.20
C VAL A 129 21.58 20.38 1.14
N ALA A 130 22.17 19.93 0.03
CA ALA A 130 23.61 19.98 -0.17
C ALA A 130 24.14 21.42 -0.18
N GLN A 131 23.44 22.35 -0.85
CA GLN A 131 23.79 23.78 -0.85
C GLN A 131 23.69 24.39 0.55
N SER A 132 22.64 24.06 1.31
CA SER A 132 22.47 24.52 2.69
C SER A 132 23.61 24.05 3.60
N ASN A 133 24.02 22.78 3.48
CA ASN A 133 25.17 22.25 4.22
C ASN A 133 26.48 22.97 3.85
N GLN A 134 26.71 23.23 2.57
CA GLN A 134 27.88 23.98 2.11
C GLN A 134 27.91 25.39 2.73
N LEU A 135 26.77 26.08 2.77
CA LEU A 135 26.65 27.40 3.40
C LEU A 135 26.92 27.34 4.90
N ALA A 136 26.41 26.32 5.60
CA ALA A 136 26.66 26.13 7.03
C ALA A 136 28.17 25.92 7.31
N GLU A 137 28.85 25.12 6.50
CA GLU A 137 30.30 24.93 6.58
C GLU A 137 31.10 26.22 6.29
N ASP A 138 30.65 27.02 5.32
CA ASP A 138 31.26 28.31 5.00
C ASP A 138 31.10 29.30 6.17
N ILE A 139 29.92 29.36 6.78
CA ILE A 139 29.64 30.16 7.98
C ILE A 139 30.51 29.70 9.15
N HIS A 140 30.59 28.39 9.40
CA HIS A 140 31.45 27.83 10.44
C HIS A 140 32.93 28.17 10.22
N ARG A 141 33.44 28.00 8.99
CA ARG A 141 34.81 28.41 8.62
C ARG A 141 35.05 29.90 8.88
N TRP A 142 34.08 30.76 8.55
CA TRP A 142 34.16 32.18 8.83
C TRP A 142 34.23 32.48 10.32
N PHE A 143 33.40 31.83 11.15
CA PHE A 143 33.44 31.99 12.61
C PHE A 143 34.77 31.56 13.20
N VAL A 144 35.31 30.41 12.79
CA VAL A 144 36.62 29.94 13.24
C VAL A 144 37.73 30.94 12.87
N ALA A 145 37.71 31.46 11.65
CA ALA A 145 38.70 32.43 11.17
C ALA A 145 38.61 33.79 11.89
N ASN A 146 37.40 34.22 12.25
CA ASN A 146 37.16 35.51 12.91
C ASN A 146 37.05 35.41 14.43
N GLY A 147 37.10 34.20 14.99
CA GLY A 147 36.92 33.92 16.42
C GLY A 147 37.79 34.76 17.37
N PRO A 148 39.09 35.01 17.08
CA PRO A 148 39.91 35.91 17.91
C PRO A 148 39.42 37.36 17.94
N ARG A 149 38.76 37.83 16.88
CA ARG A 149 38.18 39.18 16.79
C ARG A 149 36.81 39.25 17.47
N ILE A 150 36.05 38.15 17.44
CA ILE A 150 34.69 38.03 17.98
C ILE A 150 34.71 37.75 19.49
N ARG A 151 35.70 36.99 20.00
CA ARG A 151 35.86 36.66 21.44
C ARG A 151 36.08 37.86 22.36
N GLY A 152 36.33 39.05 21.80
CA GLY A 152 36.34 40.28 22.59
C GLY A 152 34.96 40.70 23.13
N TYR A 153 33.85 40.09 22.67
CA TYR A 153 32.50 40.61 22.94
C TYR A 153 31.54 39.71 23.76
N GLN A 154 31.57 38.37 23.75
CA GLN A 154 30.76 37.55 24.68
C GLN A 154 31.28 36.12 24.92
N GLU A 155 31.21 35.68 26.18
CA GLU A 155 31.26 34.28 26.61
C GLU A 155 29.86 33.66 26.47
N SER A 156 29.57 32.92 25.40
CA SER A 156 28.47 31.95 25.37
C SER A 156 28.40 31.27 24.01
N THR A 157 28.58 29.94 24.03
CA THR A 157 28.06 28.94 23.09
C THR A 157 28.35 29.20 21.61
N ASP A 158 29.26 28.42 21.02
CA ASP A 158 29.59 28.46 19.59
C ASP A 158 28.35 28.13 18.73
N PRO A 159 27.64 29.12 18.16
CA PRO A 159 26.38 28.90 17.46
C PRO A 159 26.59 28.09 16.17
N SER A 160 27.83 28.08 15.68
CA SER A 160 28.19 27.38 14.46
C SER A 160 28.28 25.86 14.65
N GLY A 161 28.59 25.40 15.87
CA GLY A 161 28.60 23.97 16.19
C GLY A 161 27.20 23.37 16.15
N TRP A 162 26.21 24.07 16.72
CA TRP A 162 24.82 23.63 16.71
C TRP A 162 24.23 23.59 15.30
N LEU A 163 24.47 24.63 14.49
CA LEU A 163 24.02 24.64 13.09
C LEU A 163 24.63 23.49 12.28
N ALA A 164 25.92 23.21 12.47
CA ALA A 164 26.61 22.11 11.79
C ALA A 164 25.97 20.75 12.15
N GLU A 165 25.71 20.51 13.45
CA GLU A 165 25.07 19.28 13.93
C GLU A 165 23.67 19.09 13.34
N ASP A 166 22.83 20.13 13.36
CA ASP A 166 21.44 20.07 12.86
C ASP A 166 21.39 19.87 11.32
N THR A 167 22.31 20.51 10.57
CA THR A 167 22.45 20.25 9.13
C THR A 167 22.94 18.84 8.82
N GLN A 168 23.82 18.28 9.65
CA GLN A 168 24.31 16.92 9.50
C GLN A 168 23.19 15.90 9.75
N GLU A 169 22.35 16.12 10.77
CA GLU A 169 21.19 15.27 11.05
C GLU A 169 20.19 15.31 9.89
N LEU A 170 19.87 16.50 9.38
CA LEU A 170 18.96 16.66 8.25
C LEU A 170 19.47 15.92 7.01
N ARG A 171 20.78 16.00 6.73
CA ARG A 171 21.42 15.29 5.62
C ARG A 171 21.25 13.77 5.75
N GLN A 172 21.49 13.21 6.93
CA GLN A 172 21.31 11.78 7.17
C GLN A 172 19.86 11.35 6.92
N LYS A 173 18.89 12.18 7.33
CA LYS A 173 17.46 11.92 7.06
C LYS A 173 17.17 11.91 5.57
N VAL A 174 17.68 12.88 4.81
CA VAL A 174 17.50 12.96 3.34
C VAL A 174 18.15 11.78 2.63
N ASP A 175 19.36 11.39 3.01
CA ASP A 175 20.05 10.22 2.45
C ASP A 175 19.27 8.92 2.73
N SER A 176 18.72 8.78 3.94
CA SER A 176 17.88 7.63 4.32
C SER A 176 16.58 7.56 3.49
N LEU A 177 15.96 8.71 3.19
CA LEU A 177 14.81 8.80 2.32
C LEU A 177 15.17 8.42 0.87
N GLY A 178 16.34 8.87 0.39
CA GLY A 178 16.86 8.49 -0.92
C GLY A 178 17.09 6.98 -1.07
N LEU A 179 17.61 6.32 -0.03
CA LEU A 179 17.76 4.86 0.01
C LEU A 179 16.41 4.14 0.00
N ARG A 180 15.46 4.57 0.85
CA ARG A 180 14.09 4.00 0.87
C ARG A 180 13.38 4.19 -0.47
N TRP A 181 13.57 5.33 -1.12
CA TRP A 181 13.04 5.59 -2.45
C TRP A 181 13.61 4.63 -3.50
N LYS A 182 14.93 4.41 -3.50
CA LYS A 182 15.56 3.41 -4.38
C LYS A 182 15.05 1.99 -4.12
N GLN A 183 14.78 1.64 -2.86
CA GLN A 183 14.17 0.36 -2.50
C GLN A 183 12.74 0.24 -3.03
N LEU A 184 11.92 1.28 -2.89
CA LEU A 184 10.57 1.32 -3.46
C LEU A 184 10.61 1.22 -4.98
N GLN A 185 11.56 1.90 -5.62
CA GLN A 185 11.78 1.80 -7.05
C GLN A 185 12.19 0.36 -7.44
N ALA A 186 13.10 -0.27 -6.70
CA ALA A 186 13.45 -1.66 -6.95
C ALA A 186 12.20 -2.55 -6.81
N VAL A 187 11.40 -2.45 -5.76
CA VAL A 187 10.20 -3.29 -5.61
C VAL A 187 9.13 -3.02 -6.68
N ALA A 188 8.95 -1.76 -7.10
CA ALA A 188 7.96 -1.38 -8.11
C ALA A 188 8.35 -1.77 -9.55
N PHE A 189 9.66 -1.89 -9.83
CA PHE A 189 10.20 -2.14 -11.16
C PHE A 189 10.93 -3.48 -11.31
N THR A 190 11.22 -4.20 -10.23
CA THR A 190 11.67 -5.59 -10.28
C THR A 190 10.45 -6.45 -10.58
N GLU A 191 10.07 -6.40 -11.85
CA GLU A 191 9.19 -7.27 -12.60
C GLU A 191 8.24 -8.14 -11.78
N LEU A 192 6.95 -7.83 -11.88
CA LEU A 192 5.98 -8.87 -12.20
C LEU A 192 6.62 -9.67 -13.35
N PRO A 193 7.05 -10.92 -13.14
CA PRO A 193 7.67 -11.70 -14.20
C PRO A 193 6.71 -11.60 -15.36
N SER A 194 7.20 -11.09 -16.49
CA SER A 194 6.48 -11.04 -17.75
C SER A 194 5.91 -12.44 -17.93
N ARG A 195 4.65 -12.61 -17.51
CA ARG A 195 3.98 -13.89 -17.58
C ARG A 195 3.61 -13.94 -19.03
N THR A 196 4.59 -14.33 -19.84
CA THR A 196 4.42 -14.79 -21.20
C THR A 196 3.40 -15.91 -21.04
N VAL A 197 2.13 -15.54 -21.15
CA VAL A 197 1.08 -16.46 -21.51
C VAL A 197 1.49 -16.84 -22.93
N GLU A 198 2.42 -17.79 -23.04
CA GLU A 198 2.53 -18.61 -24.23
C GLU A 198 1.15 -19.22 -24.37
N ALA A 199 0.35 -18.53 -25.18
CA ALA A 199 -0.91 -19.00 -25.68
C ALA A 199 -0.60 -20.34 -26.34
N GLN A 200 -0.86 -21.42 -25.61
CA GLN A 200 -1.20 -22.68 -26.22
C GLN A 200 -2.47 -22.44 -27.01
N VAL A 201 -2.24 -22.09 -28.27
CA VAL A 201 -3.15 -22.21 -29.40
C VAL A 201 -3.73 -23.62 -29.35
N SER A 202 -4.93 -23.73 -28.80
CA SER A 202 -5.86 -24.79 -29.14
C SER A 202 -7.03 -24.12 -29.84
N THR A 203 -7.07 -24.34 -31.15
CA THR A 203 -8.21 -24.17 -32.04
C THR A 203 -9.49 -24.75 -31.41
N PRO A 204 -10.68 -24.18 -31.69
CA PRO A 204 -11.39 -24.57 -32.91
C PRO A 204 -12.18 -23.47 -33.64
N ALA A 205 -12.37 -23.77 -34.93
CA ALA A 205 -13.25 -23.23 -35.96
C ALA A 205 -14.40 -22.28 -35.54
N GLU A 206 -14.36 -21.09 -36.16
CA GLU A 206 -15.33 -20.59 -37.16
C GLU A 206 -16.84 -20.80 -36.91
N VAL A 207 -17.58 -19.70 -36.71
CA VAL A 207 -18.82 -19.28 -37.42
C VAL A 207 -19.31 -17.91 -36.86
N THR A 208 -19.03 -16.84 -37.64
CA THR A 208 -19.90 -15.71 -38.05
C THR A 208 -20.69 -14.82 -37.03
N PRO A 209 -21.25 -13.63 -37.42
CA PRO A 209 -21.03 -12.38 -36.68
C PRO A 209 -22.33 -11.67 -36.22
N ARG A 210 -22.14 -10.45 -35.66
CA ARG A 210 -23.00 -9.24 -35.78
C ARG A 210 -23.78 -8.77 -34.54
N ALA A 211 -23.39 -7.56 -34.14
CA ALA A 211 -24.17 -6.41 -33.65
C ALA A 211 -24.77 -6.37 -32.23
N GLU A 212 -24.34 -5.30 -31.56
CA GLU A 212 -25.17 -4.27 -30.90
C GLU A 212 -25.55 -4.40 -29.41
N VAL A 213 -24.96 -3.45 -28.67
CA VAL A 213 -25.47 -2.66 -27.54
C VAL A 213 -25.90 -3.41 -26.28
N SER A 214 -25.10 -3.29 -25.22
CA SER A 214 -25.62 -2.79 -23.94
C SER A 214 -24.50 -2.50 -22.95
N ALA A 215 -24.48 -1.23 -22.53
CA ALA A 215 -23.85 -0.80 -21.32
C ALA A 215 -24.38 -1.62 -20.14
N VAL A 216 -23.47 -2.28 -19.41
CA VAL A 216 -23.73 -2.61 -18.01
C VAL A 216 -22.46 -2.24 -17.26
N ALA A 217 -22.57 -1.13 -16.54
CA ALA A 217 -21.59 -0.66 -15.59
C ALA A 217 -21.26 -1.80 -14.63
N ALA A 218 -20.00 -2.24 -14.61
CA ALA A 218 -19.49 -3.13 -13.59
C ALA A 218 -19.45 -2.34 -12.28
N THR A 219 -20.46 -2.61 -11.46
CA THR A 219 -20.57 -2.27 -10.06
C THR A 219 -19.41 -2.94 -9.32
N SER A 220 -18.22 -2.35 -9.37
CA SER A 220 -17.39 -2.35 -8.17
C SER A 220 -18.31 -1.83 -7.08
N ALA A 221 -18.66 -2.67 -6.12
CA ALA A 221 -19.26 -2.23 -4.87
C ALA A 221 -18.23 -1.31 -4.23
N ALA A 222 -18.19 -0.06 -4.70
CA ALA A 222 -17.45 1.04 -4.16
C ALA A 222 -18.02 1.18 -2.75
N ALA A 223 -17.37 0.50 -1.81
CA ALA A 223 -17.71 0.56 -0.40
C ALA A 223 -17.80 2.05 -0.09
N SER A 224 -19.02 2.51 0.22
CA SER A 224 -19.29 3.92 0.31
C SER A 224 -18.28 4.54 1.27
N PRO A 225 -17.63 5.66 0.89
CA PRO A 225 -16.59 6.25 1.70
C PRO A 225 -17.14 6.50 3.10
N ARG A 226 -16.47 5.93 4.11
CA ARG A 226 -16.85 6.11 5.52
C ARG A 226 -16.50 7.55 5.88
N LEU A 227 -17.50 8.32 6.32
CA LEU A 227 -17.31 9.71 6.71
C LEU A 227 -17.30 9.85 8.23
N CYS A 228 -16.48 10.75 8.75
CA CYS A 228 -16.54 11.16 10.15
C CYS A 228 -17.77 12.07 10.38
N PRO A 229 -18.11 12.42 11.64
CA PRO A 229 -19.24 13.31 11.94
C PRO A 229 -19.17 14.68 11.25
N SER A 230 -17.96 15.14 10.92
CA SER A 230 -17.72 16.39 10.18
C SER A 230 -17.78 16.23 8.67
N GLY A 231 -18.05 15.03 8.15
CA GLY A 231 -18.16 14.76 6.70
C GLY A 231 -16.84 14.46 5.99
N HIS A 232 -15.72 14.34 6.69
CA HIS A 232 -14.43 14.00 6.09
C HIS A 232 -14.28 12.49 5.87
N VAL A 233 -13.54 12.09 4.84
CA VAL A 233 -13.21 10.68 4.59
C VAL A 233 -12.31 10.14 5.70
N MET A 234 -12.62 8.94 6.18
CA MET A 234 -11.82 8.23 7.17
C MET A 234 -10.92 7.19 6.50
N SER A 235 -9.69 7.09 6.99
CA SER A 235 -8.65 6.14 6.56
C SER A 235 -8.53 5.01 7.58
N LEU A 236 -8.14 3.80 7.14
CA LEU A 236 -7.81 2.69 8.04
C LEU A 236 -6.47 2.96 8.73
N PHE A 237 -6.40 2.76 10.04
CA PHE A 237 -5.18 2.89 10.84
C PHE A 237 -5.08 1.76 11.87
N THR A 238 -3.85 1.39 12.25
CA THR A 238 -3.57 0.35 13.24
C THR A 238 -3.13 1.00 14.55
N ALA A 239 -3.87 0.75 15.65
CA ALA A 239 -3.60 1.32 16.96
C ALA A 239 -2.13 1.14 17.39
N ALA A 240 -1.52 2.24 17.84
CA ALA A 240 -0.14 2.26 18.33
C ALA A 240 0.02 1.48 19.65
N LYS A 241 1.25 1.47 20.19
CA LYS A 241 1.64 0.67 21.36
C LYS A 241 0.82 0.96 22.63
N ASP A 242 0.23 2.14 22.72
CA ASP A 242 -0.56 2.58 23.89
C ASP A 242 -2.07 2.29 23.72
N GLY A 243 -2.46 1.64 22.61
CA GLY A 243 -3.85 1.41 22.25
C GLY A 243 -4.48 2.61 21.54
N ALA A 244 -5.77 2.51 21.24
CA ALA A 244 -6.57 3.60 20.67
C ALA A 244 -7.97 3.57 21.26
N THR A 245 -8.57 4.73 21.50
CA THR A 245 -9.91 4.81 22.09
C THR A 245 -10.91 5.23 21.03
N CYS A 246 -11.94 4.42 20.80
CA CYS A 246 -13.02 4.77 19.89
C CYS A 246 -13.80 5.97 20.46
N GLN A 247 -13.83 7.10 19.77
CA GLN A 247 -14.53 8.31 20.21
C GLN A 247 -16.06 8.17 20.17
N VAL A 248 -16.59 7.14 19.50
CA VAL A 248 -18.03 6.89 19.38
C VAL A 248 -18.56 6.04 20.55
N CYS A 249 -17.86 4.96 20.91
CA CYS A 249 -18.29 4.07 22.00
C CYS A 249 -17.46 4.16 23.28
N GLY A 250 -16.35 4.89 23.28
CA GLY A 250 -15.41 5.00 24.40
C GLY A 250 -14.58 3.74 24.65
N ALA A 251 -14.72 2.69 23.83
CA ALA A 251 -13.97 1.45 24.03
C ALA A 251 -12.49 1.65 23.70
N MET A 252 -11.62 1.19 24.60
CA MET A 252 -10.18 1.15 24.39
C MET A 252 -9.81 -0.14 23.65
N HIS A 253 -9.18 0.00 22.50
CA HIS A 253 -8.74 -1.10 21.65
C HIS A 253 -7.26 -1.40 21.91
N ALA A 254 -6.93 -2.70 21.96
CA ALA A 254 -5.57 -3.16 22.18
C ALA A 254 -4.63 -2.68 21.06
N PRO A 255 -3.33 -2.49 21.35
CA PRO A 255 -2.31 -2.22 20.34
C PRO A 255 -2.38 -3.23 19.19
N GLY A 256 -2.25 -2.76 17.95
CA GLY A 256 -2.39 -3.61 16.76
C GLY A 256 -3.83 -3.79 16.26
N SER A 257 -4.84 -3.28 16.97
CA SER A 257 -6.22 -3.28 16.48
C SER A 257 -6.40 -2.33 15.29
N VAL A 258 -7.25 -2.68 14.33
CA VAL A 258 -7.57 -1.82 13.18
C VAL A 258 -8.78 -0.94 13.50
N LEU A 259 -8.61 0.37 13.36
CA LEU A 259 -9.66 1.39 13.51
C LEU A 259 -9.72 2.28 12.26
N MET A 260 -10.74 3.12 12.19
CA MET A 260 -10.83 4.19 11.20
C MET A 260 -10.44 5.50 11.88
N ARG A 261 -9.53 6.27 11.27
CA ARG A 261 -9.13 7.60 11.73
C ARG A 261 -9.39 8.63 10.64
N CYS A 262 -9.92 9.77 11.02
CA CYS A 262 -9.97 10.94 10.14
C CYS A 262 -8.65 11.72 10.27
N ASP A 263 -7.93 11.89 9.17
CA ASP A 263 -6.64 12.58 9.16
C ASP A 263 -6.79 14.10 9.38
N LEU A 264 -7.97 14.67 9.12
CA LEU A 264 -8.23 16.11 9.26
C LEU A 264 -8.60 16.53 10.68
N CYS A 265 -9.47 15.77 11.37
CA CYS A 265 -9.93 16.13 12.71
C CYS A 265 -9.46 15.19 13.83
N GLY A 266 -8.72 14.12 13.50
CA GLY A 266 -8.27 13.13 14.47
C GLY A 266 -9.40 12.29 15.07
N HIS A 267 -10.58 12.27 14.45
CA HIS A 267 -11.69 11.45 14.92
C HIS A 267 -11.38 9.96 14.70
N GLU A 268 -11.40 9.17 15.76
CA GLU A 268 -11.12 7.73 15.73
C GLU A 268 -12.39 6.93 16.06
N ALA A 269 -12.74 5.97 15.20
CA ALA A 269 -13.89 5.10 15.39
C ALA A 269 -13.53 3.65 15.11
N CYS A 270 -13.98 2.74 15.95
CA CYS A 270 -13.80 1.31 15.73
C CYS A 270 -14.67 0.83 14.55
N MET A 271 -14.28 -0.29 13.93
CA MET A 271 -15.00 -0.83 12.77
C MET A 271 -16.48 -1.15 13.08
N GLY A 272 -16.80 -1.53 14.31
CA GLY A 272 -18.19 -1.78 14.73
C GLY A 272 -19.04 -0.51 14.78
N CYS A 273 -18.45 0.62 15.21
CA CYS A 273 -19.15 1.91 15.24
C CYS A 273 -19.29 2.49 13.83
N THR A 274 -18.27 2.38 12.98
CA THR A 274 -18.36 2.86 11.61
C THR A 274 -19.36 2.04 10.78
N ALA A 275 -19.45 0.72 11.02
CA ALA A 275 -20.48 -0.13 10.42
C ALA A 275 -21.91 0.33 10.77
N LYS A 276 -22.16 0.72 12.02
CA LYS A 276 -23.49 1.20 12.46
C LYS A 276 -23.82 2.59 11.91
N SER A 277 -22.84 3.48 11.74
CA SER A 277 -23.10 4.85 11.26
C SER A 277 -23.48 4.89 9.78
N SER A 278 -23.01 3.96 8.95
CA SER A 278 -23.44 3.89 7.54
C SER A 278 -24.92 3.58 7.40
N ASP A 279 -25.48 2.78 8.31
CA ASP A 279 -26.89 2.39 8.25
C ASP A 279 -27.80 3.59 8.59
N LEU A 280 -27.35 4.47 9.50
CA LEU A 280 -28.09 5.67 9.89
C LEU A 280 -28.01 6.79 8.85
N GLN A 281 -26.87 6.93 8.17
CA GLN A 281 -26.70 7.95 7.12
C GLN A 281 -27.65 7.72 5.93
N GLY A 282 -27.98 6.46 5.63
CA GLY A 282 -28.97 6.10 4.61
C GLY A 282 -30.42 6.49 4.95
N GLN A 283 -30.76 6.54 6.25
CA GLN A 283 -32.12 6.90 6.69
C GLN A 283 -32.35 8.41 6.75
N MET A 284 -31.32 9.22 7.01
CA MET A 284 -31.49 10.69 7.07
C MET A 284 -31.47 11.37 5.70
N SER A 285 -30.96 10.70 4.66
CA SER A 285 -30.87 11.30 3.31
C SER A 285 -32.06 10.99 2.40
N SER A 286 -33.10 10.27 2.88
CA SER A 286 -34.25 9.83 2.07
C SER A 286 -35.61 10.38 2.53
N SER A 287 -35.64 11.37 3.43
CA SER A 287 -36.88 12.12 3.67
C SER A 287 -37.05 13.21 2.59
N PRO A 288 -37.99 13.08 1.64
CA PRO A 288 -38.37 14.16 0.75
C PRO A 288 -38.91 15.30 1.62
N LEU A 289 -38.25 16.46 1.56
CA LEU A 289 -38.75 17.69 2.14
C LEU A 289 -40.21 17.88 1.68
N PRO A 290 -41.20 17.99 2.59
CA PRO A 290 -42.51 18.46 2.18
C PRO A 290 -42.33 19.87 1.63
N ALA A 291 -42.81 20.08 0.41
CA ALA A 291 -42.86 21.39 -0.24
C ALA A 291 -43.80 22.31 0.56
N THR A 292 -43.31 22.91 1.65
CA THR A 292 -44.02 23.99 2.33
C THR A 292 -43.72 25.27 1.58
N GLY A 293 -44.78 25.77 0.94
CA GLY A 293 -44.81 27.05 0.27
C GLY A 293 -44.33 28.19 1.15
N ARG A 294 -43.86 29.23 0.45
CA ARG A 294 -43.57 30.55 0.97
C ARG A 294 -44.75 31.07 1.79
N ASP A 295 -44.55 31.21 3.09
CA ASP A 295 -45.13 32.30 3.84
C ASP A 295 -44.08 32.86 4.79
N ARG A 296 -43.87 34.17 4.67
CA ARG A 296 -42.85 34.96 5.37
C ARG A 296 -43.49 35.54 6.63
N PRO A 297 -43.15 35.08 7.85
CA PRO A 297 -43.55 35.78 9.06
C PRO A 297 -42.60 36.95 9.30
N LYS A 298 -43.20 38.08 9.69
CA LYS A 298 -42.53 39.30 10.16
C LYS A 298 -41.61 39.02 11.35
N GLN A 299 -40.45 39.66 11.35
CA GLN A 299 -39.58 39.82 12.52
C GLN A 299 -40.32 40.48 13.70
N PRO A 300 -39.95 40.11 14.93
CA PRO A 300 -39.69 41.05 16.02
C PRO A 300 -38.18 41.06 16.32
N GLU A 301 -37.51 42.20 16.20
CA GLU A 301 -37.23 43.17 17.28
C GLU A 301 -36.36 42.59 18.43
N SER A 302 -35.11 43.10 18.43
CA SER A 302 -34.21 43.39 19.56
C SER A 302 -33.97 42.35 20.66
N ILE A 303 -32.71 41.88 20.71
CA ILE A 303 -32.09 41.34 21.94
C ILE A 303 -30.84 42.17 22.26
N PRO A 304 -30.60 42.59 23.52
CA PRO A 304 -29.57 43.54 23.90
C PRO A 304 -28.18 42.91 23.93
N GLU A 305 -27.19 43.68 23.47
CA GLU A 305 -25.77 43.51 23.76
C GLU A 305 -25.53 43.83 25.25
N ASP A 306 -25.00 42.87 26.02
CA ASP A 306 -24.04 43.09 27.12
C ASP A 306 -23.92 41.82 27.99
N VAL A 307 -22.93 40.98 27.71
CA VAL A 307 -22.39 40.02 28.70
C VAL A 307 -20.86 39.95 28.55
N PRO A 308 -20.09 40.40 29.55
CA PRO A 308 -18.64 40.22 29.55
C PRO A 308 -18.29 38.79 30.00
N VAL A 309 -17.86 37.95 29.06
CA VAL A 309 -17.25 36.66 29.39
C VAL A 309 -15.76 36.90 29.66
N SER A 310 -15.40 36.99 30.93
CA SER A 310 -14.01 36.83 31.37
C SER A 310 -13.59 35.39 31.14
N VAL A 311 -12.74 35.17 30.13
CA VAL A 311 -12.04 33.90 29.94
C VAL A 311 -10.75 33.98 30.76
N ASP A 312 -10.81 33.35 31.93
CA ASP A 312 -9.65 33.11 32.79
C ASP A 312 -8.84 31.97 32.17
N CYS A 313 -7.74 32.31 31.49
CA CYS A 313 -6.79 31.35 30.94
C CYS A 313 -5.96 30.78 32.09
N GLY A 314 -6.49 29.73 32.73
CA GLY A 314 -5.78 28.91 33.70
C GLY A 314 -4.43 28.44 33.14
N THR A 315 -3.38 28.91 33.78
CA THR A 315 -1.98 28.52 33.55
C THR A 315 -1.80 27.06 33.99
N PRO A 316 -1.32 26.14 33.14
CA PRO A 316 -0.90 24.83 33.64
C PRO A 316 0.40 24.99 34.42
N ILE A 317 0.30 24.69 35.71
CA ILE A 317 1.40 24.51 36.66
C ILE A 317 2.37 23.47 36.10
N GLY A 318 3.65 23.83 36.07
CA GLY A 318 4.73 22.99 35.58
C GLY A 318 4.86 21.70 36.37
N ALA A 319 4.86 20.59 35.64
CA ALA A 319 5.50 19.37 36.09
C ALA A 319 6.98 19.47 35.69
N GLN A 320 7.86 19.61 36.68
CA GLN A 320 9.29 19.44 36.49
C GLN A 320 9.57 18.00 36.04
N PRO A 321 10.30 17.78 34.94
CA PRO A 321 10.98 16.51 34.75
C PRO A 321 12.14 16.45 35.75
N GLU A 322 12.14 15.39 36.56
CA GLU A 322 13.24 15.07 37.46
C GLU A 322 14.51 14.82 36.63
N ASP A 323 15.60 15.46 37.06
CA ASP A 323 16.94 15.34 36.50
C ASP A 323 17.45 13.90 36.69
N ASP A 324 17.39 13.10 35.61
CA ASP A 324 18.16 11.86 35.50
C ASP A 324 19.62 12.26 35.17
N GLU A 325 20.43 12.36 36.22
CA GLU A 325 21.86 12.62 36.22
C GLU A 325 22.64 11.46 35.55
N PRO A 326 23.22 11.63 34.34
CA PRO A 326 24.10 10.61 33.79
C PRO A 326 25.48 10.73 34.45
N LEU A 327 25.81 9.71 35.26
CA LEU A 327 27.13 9.40 35.79
C LEU A 327 28.26 9.76 34.80
N GLN A 328 29.00 10.81 35.10
CA GLN A 328 30.25 11.14 34.39
C GLN A 328 31.28 10.01 34.58
N PRO A 329 31.93 9.54 33.50
CA PRO A 329 33.13 8.71 33.64
C PRO A 329 34.31 9.58 34.13
N GLN A 330 34.88 9.20 35.27
CA GLN A 330 36.11 9.79 35.78
C GLN A 330 37.26 9.49 34.82
N PHE A 331 37.63 10.47 33.98
CA PHE A 331 38.89 10.42 33.25
C PHE A 331 40.03 10.85 34.18
N THR A 332 40.85 9.89 34.56
CA THR A 332 42.11 10.08 35.28
C THR A 332 43.06 10.97 34.47
N SER A 333 43.47 12.10 35.02
CA SER A 333 44.51 12.96 34.47
C SER A 333 45.85 12.23 34.38
N PHE A 334 46.40 12.11 33.17
CA PHE A 334 47.80 11.76 32.97
C PHE A 334 48.66 13.03 33.07
N HIS A 335 49.49 13.12 34.12
CA HIS A 335 50.59 14.07 34.18
C HIS A 335 51.73 13.61 33.27
N LEU A 336 51.90 14.26 32.12
CA LEU A 336 53.15 14.20 31.36
C LEU A 336 54.19 15.10 32.05
N SER A 337 55.14 14.48 32.74
CA SER A 337 56.39 15.12 33.13
C SER A 337 57.27 15.29 31.88
N ARG A 338 57.63 16.54 31.58
CA ARG A 338 58.67 16.87 30.61
C ARG A 338 60.04 16.51 31.22
N GLY A 339 60.76 15.64 30.53
CA GLY A 339 62.23 15.55 30.54
C GLY A 339 62.75 15.98 29.18
#